data_AF-A0A258KKG0-F1
#
_entry.id   AF-A0A258KKG0-F1
#
_cell.length_a   1.000
_cell.length_b   1.000
_cell.length_c   1.000
_cell.angle_alpha   90.00
_cell.angle_beta   90.00
_cell.angle_gamma   90.00
#
_symmetry.space_group_name_H-M   'P 1'
#
loop_
_entity.id
_entity.type
_entity.pdbx_description
1 polymer ?
#
loop_
_entity_poly.entity_id
_entity_poly.type
_entity_poly.pdbx_seq_one_letter_code
_entity_poly.pdbx_strand_id
1 'polypeptide(L)'
;MPDFSRRSSEEEMMDDFSLGHEIIDPIMDELEVVNKLLGGYNVFFDAFQKIGIKDGMIISDWGCGGGDSLRVIAKWARKRNLNIHLVGVDATESAIEYARSIP
;
A
#
# COMPACT_ATOMS: atom_id res chain seq x y z
N MET A 1 13.41 -26.36 3.77
CA MET A 1 13.22 -24.92 3.52
C MET A 1 13.29 -24.71 2.01
N PRO A 2 12.48 -23.83 1.41
CA PRO A 2 12.57 -23.58 -0.04
C PRO A 2 13.96 -23.06 -0.42
N ASP A 3 14.41 -23.36 -1.64
CA ASP A 3 15.64 -22.82 -2.21
C ASP A 3 15.34 -21.45 -2.84
N PHE A 4 15.91 -20.40 -2.25
CA PHE A 4 15.74 -19.01 -2.71
C PHE A 4 16.95 -18.50 -3.53
N SER A 5 17.88 -19.38 -3.92
CA SER A 5 19.04 -19.00 -4.74
C SER A 5 18.69 -18.65 -6.18
N ARG A 6 17.47 -18.99 -6.63
CA ARG A 6 16.96 -18.73 -7.97
C ARG A 6 15.58 -18.07 -7.87
N ARG A 7 15.34 -17.09 -8.75
CA ARG A 7 14.03 -16.45 -8.91
C ARG A 7 13.02 -17.47 -9.45
N SER A 8 11.80 -17.48 -8.88
CA SER A 8 10.68 -18.26 -9.44
C SER A 8 10.26 -17.70 -10.79
N SER A 9 9.91 -18.58 -11.73
CA SER A 9 9.33 -18.23 -13.03
C SER A 9 7.84 -18.59 -13.12
N GLU A 10 7.25 -19.06 -12.04
CA GLU A 10 5.80 -19.28 -11.95
C GLU A 10 5.08 -17.93 -12.03
N GLU A 11 3.90 -17.93 -12.65
CA GLU A 11 3.04 -16.75 -12.67
C GLU A 11 2.56 -16.42 -11.25
N GLU A 12 2.62 -15.14 -10.89
CA GLU A 12 2.10 -14.64 -9.62
C GLU A 12 0.63 -14.28 -9.79
N MET A 13 -0.25 -14.79 -8.91
CA MET A 13 -1.69 -14.52 -8.96
C MET A 13 -2.01 -13.03 -8.94
N MET A 14 -1.27 -12.24 -8.15
CA MET A 14 -1.49 -10.80 -7.99
C MET A 14 -1.13 -9.97 -9.25
N ASP A 15 -0.41 -10.56 -10.22
CA ASP A 15 -0.10 -9.91 -11.49
C ASP A 15 -1.29 -9.97 -12.48
N ASP A 16 -2.37 -10.70 -12.15
CA ASP A 16 -3.63 -10.66 -12.88
C ASP A 16 -4.49 -9.45 -12.46
N PHE A 17 -4.41 -8.36 -13.22
CA PHE A 17 -5.20 -7.15 -12.96
C PHE A 17 -6.71 -7.29 -13.21
N SER A 18 -7.17 -8.45 -13.70
CA SER A 18 -8.58 -8.73 -13.94
C SER A 18 -9.31 -9.38 -12.76
N LEU A 19 -8.61 -9.61 -11.64
CA LEU A 19 -9.19 -10.21 -10.44
C LEU A 19 -10.37 -9.40 -9.89
N GLY A 20 -11.48 -10.09 -9.62
CA GLY A 20 -12.70 -9.50 -9.09
C GLY A 20 -12.68 -9.29 -7.57
N HIS A 21 -13.71 -8.60 -7.08
CA HIS A 21 -13.90 -8.30 -5.65
C HIS A 21 -13.91 -9.53 -4.75
N GLU A 22 -14.46 -10.64 -5.24
CA GLU A 22 -14.56 -11.89 -4.49
C GLU A 22 -13.19 -12.46 -4.09
N ILE A 23 -12.13 -12.09 -4.81
CA ILE A 23 -10.75 -12.44 -4.49
C ILE A 23 -10.02 -11.26 -3.86
N ILE A 24 -10.17 -10.04 -4.41
CA ILE A 24 -9.36 -8.88 -4.02
C ILE A 24 -9.72 -8.34 -2.64
N ASP A 25 -11.00 -8.18 -2.32
CA ASP A 25 -11.44 -7.57 -1.06
C ASP A 25 -10.88 -8.32 0.18
N PRO A 26 -11.02 -9.66 0.31
CA PRO A 26 -10.47 -10.37 1.47
C PRO A 26 -8.94 -10.30 1.51
N ILE A 27 -8.26 -10.31 0.36
CA ILE A 27 -6.80 -10.15 0.31
C ILE A 27 -6.40 -8.77 0.86
N MET A 28 -7.10 -7.70 0.49
CA MET A 28 -6.78 -6.35 0.97
C MET A 28 -7.03 -6.22 2.48
N ASP A 29 -8.11 -6.79 3.01
CA ASP A 29 -8.38 -6.86 4.44
C ASP A 29 -7.27 -7.60 5.19
N GLU A 30 -6.87 -8.78 4.71
CA GLU A 30 -5.82 -9.59 5.32
C GLU A 30 -4.46 -8.89 5.27
N LEU A 31 -4.10 -8.26 4.15
CA LEU A 31 -2.87 -7.51 4.00
C LEU A 31 -2.79 -6.33 4.96
N GLU A 32 -3.87 -5.55 5.13
CA GLU A 32 -3.91 -4.45 6.10
C GLU A 32 -3.69 -4.98 7.54
N VAL A 33 -4.33 -6.10 7.89
CA VAL A 33 -4.15 -6.74 9.21
C VAL A 33 -2.69 -7.18 9.40
N VAL A 34 -2.10 -7.86 8.43
CA VAL A 34 -0.71 -8.33 8.48
C VAL A 34 0.25 -7.15 8.59
N ASN A 35 0.10 -6.12 7.76
CA ASN A 35 0.94 -4.91 7.78
C ASN A 35 0.86 -4.20 9.13
N LYS A 36 -0.34 -4.13 9.73
CA LYS A 36 -0.53 -3.53 11.05
C LYS A 36 0.12 -4.36 12.17
N LEU A 37 -0.04 -5.68 12.16
CA LEU A 37 0.45 -6.57 13.22
C LEU A 37 1.96 -6.78 13.17
N LEU A 38 2.53 -6.91 11.97
CA LEU A 38 3.97 -7.13 11.77
C LEU A 38 4.75 -5.81 11.62
N GLY A 39 4.08 -4.66 11.67
CA GLY A 39 4.71 -3.35 11.63
C GLY A 39 5.20 -2.93 10.24
N GLY A 40 4.59 -3.46 9.16
CA GLY A 40 4.94 -3.19 7.77
C GLY A 40 5.01 -1.70 7.43
N TYR A 41 4.14 -0.87 8.01
CA TYR A 41 4.12 0.58 7.76
C TYR A 41 5.33 1.34 8.31
N ASN A 42 6.12 0.77 9.23
CA ASN A 42 7.26 1.46 9.82
C ASN A 42 8.32 1.82 8.76
N VAL A 43 8.41 1.04 7.68
CA VAL A 43 9.33 1.31 6.56
C VAL A 43 9.16 2.71 5.97
N PHE A 44 7.92 3.20 5.89
CA PHE A 44 7.64 4.54 5.37
C PHE A 44 8.19 5.62 6.29
N PHE A 45 7.97 5.48 7.60
CA PHE A 45 8.39 6.50 8.57
C PHE A 45 9.89 6.56 8.72
N ASP A 46 10.58 5.42 8.66
CA ASP A 46 12.03 5.36 8.63
C ASP A 46 12.59 6.01 7.36
N ALA A 47 11.95 5.80 6.21
CA ALA A 47 12.30 6.46 4.97
C ALA A 47 12.06 7.97 5.05
N PHE A 48 10.94 8.42 5.60
CA PHE A 48 10.61 9.84 5.73
C PHE A 48 11.57 10.59 6.63
N GLN A 49 12.11 9.95 7.67
CA GLN A 49 13.16 10.53 8.50
C GLN A 49 14.46 10.75 7.71
N LYS A 50 14.81 9.83 6.81
CA LYS A 50 16.03 9.92 5.97
C LYS A 50 15.86 10.92 4.84
N ILE A 51 14.70 10.92 4.17
CA ILE A 51 14.40 11.79 3.02
C ILE A 51 14.09 13.22 3.48
N GLY A 52 13.49 13.38 4.66
CA GLY A 52 13.06 14.67 5.19
C GLY A 52 11.84 15.22 4.46
N ILE A 53 10.66 14.62 4.70
CA ILE A 53 9.38 15.06 4.12
C ILE A 53 9.04 16.49 4.56
N LYS A 54 8.55 17.31 3.63
CA LYS A 54 8.21 18.72 3.82
C LYS A 54 6.82 19.05 3.28
N ASP A 55 6.28 20.17 3.74
CA ASP A 55 5.03 20.74 3.22
C ASP A 55 5.08 20.95 1.71
N GLY A 56 3.96 20.66 1.05
CA GLY A 56 3.77 20.75 -0.39
C GLY A 56 4.29 19.54 -1.18
N MET A 57 4.95 18.57 -0.54
CA MET A 57 5.41 17.37 -1.24
C MET A 57 4.24 16.49 -1.70
N ILE A 58 4.47 15.79 -2.81
CA ILE A 58 3.56 14.78 -3.37
C ILE A 58 4.23 13.42 -3.23
N ILE A 59 3.49 12.44 -2.70
CA ILE A 59 3.92 11.04 -2.59
C ILE A 59 2.96 10.20 -3.43
N SER A 60 3.50 9.45 -4.39
CA SER A 60 2.73 8.50 -5.18
C SER A 60 3.04 7.06 -4.76
N ASP A 61 2.01 6.26 -4.54
CA ASP A 61 2.09 4.83 -4.27
C ASP A 61 1.60 4.05 -5.50
N TRP A 62 2.45 3.16 -6.02
CA TRP A 62 2.23 2.42 -7.28
C TRP A 62 2.00 0.95 -6.95
N GLY A 63 0.82 0.42 -7.31
CA GLY A 63 0.30 -0.80 -6.72
C GLY A 63 -0.27 -0.53 -5.32
N CYS A 64 -1.03 0.56 -5.15
CA CYS A 64 -1.49 1.01 -3.84
C CYS A 64 -2.52 0.08 -3.19
N GLY A 65 -3.05 -0.91 -3.93
CA GLY A 65 -4.05 -1.86 -3.46
C GLY A 65 -5.22 -1.17 -2.80
N GLY A 66 -5.58 -1.64 -1.60
CA GLY A 66 -6.65 -1.06 -0.79
C GLY A 66 -6.35 0.31 -0.18
N GLY A 67 -5.20 0.94 -0.46
CA GLY A 67 -4.85 2.29 -0.02
C GLY A 67 -4.54 2.45 1.48
N ASP A 68 -4.36 1.35 2.20
CA ASP A 68 -4.04 1.29 3.63
C ASP A 68 -2.77 2.07 3.98
N SER A 69 -1.72 1.89 3.18
CA SER A 69 -0.44 2.60 3.31
C SER A 69 -0.65 4.12 3.22
N LEU A 70 -1.38 4.59 2.21
CA LEU A 70 -1.70 6.02 2.04
C LEU A 70 -2.53 6.56 3.21
N ARG A 71 -3.53 5.81 3.72
CA ARG A 71 -4.30 6.21 4.91
C ARG A 71 -3.42 6.36 6.15
N VAL A 72 -2.48 5.44 6.36
CA VAL A 72 -1.55 5.47 7.49
C VAL A 72 -0.59 6.65 7.38
N ILE A 73 -0.06 6.93 6.19
CA ILE A 73 0.79 8.09 5.91
C ILE A 73 0.01 9.40 6.13
N ALA A 74 -1.24 9.50 5.66
CA ALA A 74 -2.09 10.67 5.87
C ALA A 74 -2.33 10.96 7.36
N LYS A 75 -2.59 9.91 8.16
CA LYS A 75 -2.73 10.04 9.63
C LYS A 75 -1.43 10.51 10.28
N TRP A 76 -0.28 10.00 9.83
CA TRP A 76 1.03 10.39 10.35
C TRP A 76 1.37 11.86 10.03
N ALA A 77 1.06 12.32 8.82
CA ALA A 77 1.32 13.68 8.37
C ALA A 77 0.41 14.69 9.10
N ARG A 78 -0.89 14.38 9.23
CA ARG A 78 -1.85 15.19 10.00
C ARG A 78 -1.41 15.41 11.45
N LYS A 79 -0.91 14.36 12.12
CA LYS A 79 -0.38 14.46 13.51
C LYS A 79 0.83 15.41 13.63
N ARG A 80 1.49 15.74 12.53
CA ARG A 80 2.67 16.60 12.48
C ARG A 80 2.39 17.97 11.85
N ASN A 81 1.13 18.27 11.55
CA ASN A 81 0.73 19.45 10.78
C ASN A 81 1.49 19.58 9.46
N LEU A 82 1.81 18.43 8.83
CA LEU A 82 2.46 18.39 7.52
C LEU A 82 1.41 18.32 6.41
N ASN A 83 1.48 19.27 5.48
CA ASN A 83 0.58 19.34 4.33
C ASN A 83 1.23 18.62 3.14
N ILE A 84 0.84 17.37 2.90
CA ILE A 84 1.33 16.56 1.77
C ILE A 84 0.17 16.09 0.90
N HIS A 85 0.45 15.86 -0.38
CA HIS A 85 -0.51 15.31 -1.32
C HIS A 85 -0.16 13.83 -1.54
N LEU A 86 -1.17 12.98 -1.46
CA LEU A 86 -1.03 11.54 -1.62
C LEU A 86 -1.78 11.09 -2.87
N VAL A 87 -1.14 10.28 -3.70
CA VAL A 87 -1.70 9.74 -4.94
C VAL A 87 -1.53 8.24 -4.94
N GLY A 88 -2.64 7.50 -5.05
CA GLY A 88 -2.62 6.06 -5.28
C GLY A 88 -2.81 5.76 -6.76
N VAL A 89 -2.01 4.83 -7.27
CA VAL A 89 -2.13 4.30 -8.62
C VAL A 89 -2.14 2.78 -8.51
N ASP A 90 -3.14 2.14 -9.08
CA ASP A 90 -3.21 0.68 -9.17
C ASP A 90 -3.80 0.29 -10.53
N ALA A 91 -3.38 -0.87 -11.04
CA ALA A 91 -3.85 -1.41 -12.31
C ALA A 91 -5.10 -2.29 -12.12
N THR A 92 -5.33 -2.81 -10.91
CA THR A 92 -6.47 -3.66 -10.58
C THR A 92 -7.67 -2.79 -10.19
N GLU A 93 -8.70 -2.75 -11.04
CA GLU A 93 -9.88 -1.88 -10.84
C GLU A 93 -10.60 -2.19 -9.52
N SER A 94 -10.82 -3.48 -9.21
CA SER A 94 -11.48 -3.90 -7.97
C SER A 94 -10.73 -3.45 -6.71
N ALA A 95 -9.39 -3.36 -6.77
CA ALA A 95 -8.58 -2.82 -5.66
C ALA A 95 -8.78 -1.31 -5.49
N ILE A 96 -8.90 -0.56 -6.59
CA ILE A 96 -9.23 0.88 -6.56
C ILE A 96 -10.65 1.10 -6.01
N GLU A 97 -11.62 0.31 -6.46
CA GLU A 97 -13.00 0.36 -5.97
C GLU A 97 -13.07 0.03 -4.47
N TYR A 98 -12.35 -1.01 -4.04
CA TYR A 98 -12.20 -1.37 -2.64
C TYR A 98 -11.59 -0.21 -1.83
N ALA A 99 -10.48 0.38 -2.28
CA ALA A 99 -9.83 1.50 -1.61
C ALA A 99 -10.75 2.71 -1.44
N ARG A 100 -11.63 2.98 -2.43
CA ARG A 100 -12.62 4.07 -2.39
C ARG A 100 -13.81 3.78 -1.48
N SER A 101 -14.10 2.50 -1.23
CA SER A 101 -15.19 2.09 -0.33
C SER A 101 -14.86 2.33 1.15
N ILE A 102 -13.56 2.44 1.47
CA ILE A 102 -13.06 2.62 2.84
C ILE A 102 -12.87 4.11 3.16
N PRO A 103 -13.40 4.59 4.29
CA PRO A 103 -13.32 6.00 4.69
C PRO A 103 -11.93 6.47 5.20
#